data_AF-A0A1Z4GGP0-F1
#
_entry.id   AF-A0A1Z4GGP0-F1
#
_cell.length_a   1.000
_cell.length_b   1.000
_cell.length_c   1.000
_cell.angle_alpha   90.00
_cell.angle_beta   90.00
_cell.angle_gamma   90.00
#
_symmetry.space_group_name_H-M   'P 1'
#
loop_
_entity.id
_entity.type
_entity.pdbx_description
1 polymer ?
#
loop_
_entity_poly.entity_id
_entity_poly.type
_entity_poly.pdbx_seq_one_letter_code
_entity_poly.pdbx_strand_id
1 'polypeptide(L)'
;MQLSRNNANGYLAAIIGSLIGAVALLYLGGYLGRIYVIKFMPNAELEGLIPPVIGQFIGWWIGEVIGCWLALRWQNHRKVNKTVKLLAILTPIGIILWLVAFIFISQLLNSYFSDLEMLLLQNQIRPISVGLLIMVLAWLARFLTKP
;
A
#
# COMPACT_ATOMS: atom_id res chain seq x y z
N MET A 1 21.54 -27.93 -5.17
CA MET A 1 20.13 -28.33 -5.40
C MET A 1 19.36 -27.15 -5.99
N GLN A 2 19.04 -27.19 -7.29
CA GLN A 2 18.03 -26.29 -7.86
C GLN A 2 16.68 -26.96 -7.68
N LEU A 3 15.95 -26.58 -6.63
CA LEU A 3 14.54 -26.92 -6.49
C LEU A 3 13.79 -26.40 -7.73
N SER A 4 13.05 -27.29 -8.39
CA SER A 4 12.11 -26.97 -9.46
C SER A 4 11.34 -25.70 -9.10
N ARG A 5 11.61 -24.61 -9.83
CA ARG A 5 11.10 -23.28 -9.51
C ARG A 5 9.72 -23.11 -10.08
N ASN A 6 8.71 -23.40 -9.27
CA ASN A 6 7.33 -23.23 -9.68
C ASN A 6 7.00 -21.73 -9.82
N ASN A 7 6.64 -21.28 -11.03
CA ASN A 7 6.36 -19.86 -11.33
C ASN A 7 5.24 -19.27 -10.46
N ALA A 8 4.27 -20.09 -10.06
CA ALA A 8 3.19 -19.71 -9.14
C ALA A 8 3.72 -19.17 -7.80
N ASN A 9 4.84 -19.72 -7.30
CA ASN A 9 5.44 -19.29 -6.04
C ASN A 9 5.98 -17.85 -6.11
N GLY A 10 6.37 -17.38 -7.30
CA GLY A 10 6.88 -16.02 -7.50
C GLY A 10 5.82 -14.93 -7.40
N TYR A 11 4.61 -15.18 -7.92
CA TYR A 11 3.49 -14.23 -7.79
C TYR A 11 3.03 -14.13 -6.35
N LEU A 12 2.84 -15.27 -5.70
CA LEU A 12 2.39 -15.33 -4.31
C LEU A 12 3.44 -14.71 -3.37
N ALA A 13 4.74 -14.96 -3.60
CA ALA A 13 5.80 -14.30 -2.85
C ALA A 13 5.79 -12.78 -3.02
N ALA A 14 5.60 -12.29 -4.25
CA ALA A 14 5.49 -10.85 -4.51
C ALA A 14 4.30 -10.25 -3.75
N ILE A 15 3.12 -10.88 -3.83
CA ILE A 15 1.89 -10.40 -3.18
C ILE A 15 2.04 -10.39 -1.65
N ILE A 16 2.42 -11.51 -1.05
CA ILE A 16 2.52 -11.63 0.41
C ILE A 16 3.61 -10.70 0.96
N GLY A 17 4.78 -10.66 0.31
CA GLY A 17 5.86 -9.76 0.70
C GLY A 17 5.42 -8.31 0.65
N SER A 18 4.78 -7.90 -0.46
CA SER A 18 4.25 -6.55 -0.64
C SER A 18 3.22 -6.18 0.42
N LEU A 19 2.26 -7.08 0.68
CA LEU A 19 1.18 -6.85 1.65
C LEU A 19 1.73 -6.68 3.07
N ILE A 20 2.59 -7.60 3.53
CA ILE A 20 3.18 -7.55 4.88
C ILE A 20 4.03 -6.28 5.03
N GLY A 21 4.89 -6.00 4.05
CA GLY A 21 5.75 -4.83 4.08
C GLY A 21 4.97 -3.52 4.10
N ALA A 22 3.96 -3.40 3.21
CA ALA A 22 3.09 -2.24 3.14
C ALA A 22 2.34 -2.00 4.45
N VAL A 23 1.71 -3.04 5.01
CA VAL A 23 0.98 -2.92 6.28
C VAL A 23 1.91 -2.48 7.41
N ALA A 24 3.07 -3.12 7.55
CA ALA A 24 4.03 -2.78 8.61
C ALA A 24 4.50 -1.31 8.53
N LEU A 25 4.91 -0.86 7.34
CA LEU A 25 5.43 0.50 7.18
C LEU A 25 4.34 1.56 7.06
N LEU A 26 3.12 1.23 6.66
CA LEU A 26 1.98 2.15 6.71
C LEU A 26 1.71 2.62 8.14
N TYR A 27 1.65 1.69 9.10
CA TYR A 27 1.46 2.04 10.51
C TYR A 27 2.65 2.83 11.07
N LEU A 28 3.88 2.43 10.73
CA LEU A 28 5.07 3.16 11.15
C LEU A 28 5.09 4.60 10.59
N GLY A 29 4.74 4.76 9.31
CA GLY A 29 4.69 6.07 8.65
C GLY A 29 3.66 7.00 9.28
N GLY A 30 2.46 6.48 9.58
CA GLY A 30 1.43 7.23 10.30
C GLY A 30 1.86 7.63 11.72
N TYR A 31 2.53 6.73 12.44
CA TYR A 31 3.09 7.00 13.76
C TYR A 31 4.16 8.10 13.73
N LEU A 32 5.09 8.04 12.78
CA LEU A 32 6.12 9.07 12.59
C LEU A 32 5.52 10.43 12.22
N GLY A 33 4.51 10.45 11.35
CA GLY A 33 3.78 11.67 11.02
C GLY A 33 3.05 12.27 12.23
N ARG A 34 2.51 11.44 13.12
CA ARG A 34 1.90 11.90 14.38
C ARG A 34 2.93 12.51 15.33
N ILE A 35 4.10 11.87 15.48
CA ILE A 35 5.20 12.42 16.28
C ILE A 35 5.63 13.78 15.71
N TYR A 36 5.74 13.89 14.39
CA TYR A 36 6.10 15.15 13.73
C TYR A 36 5.13 16.27 14.11
N VAL A 37 3.82 16.03 14.05
CA VAL A 37 2.79 17.02 14.40
C VAL A 37 2.91 17.44 15.86
N ILE A 38 3.02 16.48 16.78
CA ILE A 38 3.15 16.76 18.22
C ILE A 38 4.37 17.65 18.50
N LYS A 39 5.47 17.44 17.77
CA LYS A 39 6.74 18.12 18.04
C LYS A 39 6.88 19.48 17.33
N PHE A 40 6.34 19.61 16.12
CA PHE A 40 6.60 20.76 15.25
C PHE A 40 5.35 21.57 14.89
N MET A 41 4.15 21.04 15.12
CA MET A 41 2.88 21.70 14.80
C MET A 41 1.85 21.57 15.95
N PRO A 42 2.21 21.94 17.20
CA PRO A 42 1.37 21.69 18.37
C PRO A 42 0.03 22.42 18.36
N ASN A 43 -0.08 23.52 17.61
CA ASN A 43 -1.30 24.33 17.50
C ASN A 43 -2.05 24.09 16.18
N ALA A 44 -1.63 23.13 15.36
CA ALA A 44 -2.30 22.82 14.12
C ALA A 44 -3.55 21.98 14.40
N GLU A 45 -4.70 22.51 14.03
CA GLU A 45 -5.98 21.79 14.11
C GLU A 45 -6.09 20.80 12.94
N LEU A 46 -6.78 21.18 11.87
CA LEU A 46 -6.99 20.31 10.70
C LEU A 46 -5.69 20.02 9.93
N GLU A 47 -4.78 20.99 9.86
CA GLU A 47 -3.51 20.86 9.16
C GLU A 47 -2.60 19.79 9.79
N GLY A 48 -2.78 19.53 11.09
CA GLY A 48 -2.08 18.48 11.82
C GLY A 48 -2.44 17.07 11.35
N LEU A 49 -3.48 16.90 10.54
CA LEU A 49 -3.85 15.60 9.96
C LEU A 49 -3.04 15.25 8.71
N ILE A 50 -2.43 16.25 8.05
CA ILE A 50 -1.71 16.05 6.79
C ILE A 50 -0.45 15.19 6.98
N PRO A 51 0.46 15.46 7.94
CA PRO A 51 1.69 14.68 8.08
C PRO A 51 1.48 13.19 8.39
N PRO A 52 0.55 12.78 9.28
CA PRO A 52 0.21 11.36 9.48
C PRO A 52 -0.29 10.67 8.20
N VAL A 53 -1.15 11.34 7.42
CA VAL A 53 -1.70 10.77 6.17
C VAL A 53 -0.62 10.61 5.12
N ILE A 54 0.22 11.63 4.91
CA ILE A 54 1.38 11.53 4.01
C ILE A 54 2.33 10.43 4.47
N GLY A 55 2.58 10.37 5.79
CA GLY A 55 3.38 9.31 6.40
C GLY A 55 2.86 7.91 6.08
N GLN A 56 1.55 7.69 6.16
CA GLN A 56 0.93 6.40 5.79
C GLN A 56 1.15 6.05 4.31
N PHE A 57 0.98 7.00 3.39
CA PHE A 57 1.19 6.75 1.95
C PHE A 57 2.65 6.45 1.61
N ILE A 58 3.59 7.19 2.20
CA ILE A 58 5.03 6.93 2.03
C ILE A 58 5.38 5.57 2.64
N GLY A 59 4.86 5.29 3.83
CA GLY A 59 5.04 4.02 4.53
C GLY A 59 4.54 2.83 3.70
N TRP A 60 3.32 2.91 3.17
CA TRP A 60 2.79 1.94 2.23
C TRP A 60 3.73 1.77 1.04
N TRP A 61 4.06 2.85 0.33
CA TRP A 61 4.89 2.78 -0.88
C TRP A 61 6.24 2.08 -0.64
N ILE A 62 6.98 2.52 0.38
CA ILE A 62 8.29 1.95 0.70
C ILE A 62 8.13 0.49 1.17
N GLY A 63 7.11 0.22 1.99
CA GLY A 63 6.85 -1.09 2.57
C GLY A 63 6.52 -2.13 1.50
N GLU A 64 5.68 -1.76 0.54
CA GLU A 64 5.30 -2.62 -0.57
C GLU A 64 6.52 -3.04 -1.39
N VAL A 65 7.37 -2.07 -1.73
CA VAL A 65 8.58 -2.27 -2.55
C VAL A 65 9.61 -3.13 -1.82
N ILE A 66 9.92 -2.80 -0.56
CA ILE A 66 10.90 -3.53 0.26
C ILE A 66 10.40 -4.95 0.56
N GLY A 67 9.13 -5.09 0.91
CA GLY A 67 8.52 -6.38 1.21
C GLY A 67 8.52 -7.31 0.00
N CYS A 68 8.17 -6.79 -1.18
CA CYS A 68 8.27 -7.53 -2.45
C CYS A 68 9.70 -7.98 -2.73
N TRP A 69 10.67 -7.06 -2.58
CA TRP A 69 12.08 -7.36 -2.80
C TRP A 69 12.58 -8.47 -1.88
N LEU A 70 12.32 -8.36 -0.57
CA LEU A 70 12.73 -9.36 0.42
C LEU A 70 12.14 -10.74 0.10
N ALA A 71 10.84 -10.82 -0.14
CA ALA A 71 10.16 -12.10 -0.40
C ALA A 71 10.68 -12.77 -1.68
N LEU A 72 10.85 -12.01 -2.76
CA LEU A 72 11.38 -12.53 -4.02
C LEU A 72 12.86 -12.90 -3.92
N ARG A 73 13.66 -12.11 -3.21
CA ARG A 73 15.10 -12.34 -3.02
C ARG A 73 15.36 -13.54 -2.14
N TRP A 74 14.60 -13.72 -1.07
CA TRP A 74 14.70 -14.87 -0.17
C TRP A 74 14.48 -16.20 -0.91
N GLN A 75 13.53 -16.23 -1.84
CA GLN A 75 13.27 -17.39 -2.70
C GLN A 75 14.19 -17.44 -3.94
N ASN A 76 15.17 -16.54 -4.02
CA ASN A 76 16.18 -16.39 -5.07
C ASN A 76 15.61 -16.17 -6.50
N HIS A 77 14.37 -15.67 -6.65
CA HIS A 77 13.71 -15.54 -7.94
C HIS A 77 14.51 -14.72 -8.96
N ARG A 78 14.33 -14.98 -10.27
CA ARG A 78 14.95 -14.14 -11.31
C ARG A 78 14.20 -12.82 -11.48
N LYS A 79 14.90 -11.82 -12.04
CA LYS A 79 14.38 -10.49 -12.39
C LYS A 79 13.78 -9.69 -11.21
N VAL A 80 14.13 -9.99 -9.95
CA VAL A 80 13.65 -9.28 -8.76
C VAL A 80 13.77 -7.76 -8.92
N ASN A 81 14.96 -7.28 -9.32
CA ASN A 81 15.21 -5.85 -9.47
C ASN A 81 14.30 -5.19 -10.52
N LYS A 82 13.91 -5.90 -11.59
CA LYS A 82 12.96 -5.37 -12.57
C LYS A 82 11.56 -5.28 -11.97
N THR A 83 11.09 -6.35 -11.30
CA THR A 83 9.79 -6.38 -10.61
C THR A 83 9.67 -5.24 -9.60
N VAL A 84 10.66 -5.09 -8.73
CA VAL A 84 10.66 -4.11 -7.64
C VAL A 84 10.75 -2.68 -8.17
N LYS A 85 11.55 -2.42 -9.22
CA LYS A 85 11.60 -1.10 -9.88
C LYS A 85 10.26 -0.74 -10.51
N LEU A 86 9.63 -1.69 -11.19
CA LEU A 86 8.32 -1.45 -11.78
C LEU A 86 7.26 -1.20 -10.70
N LEU A 87 7.27 -2.00 -9.63
CA LEU A 87 6.38 -1.80 -8.49
C LEU A 87 6.56 -0.42 -7.86
N ALA A 88 7.81 0.03 -7.68
CA ALA A 88 8.11 1.36 -7.16
C ALA A 88 7.53 2.51 -8.01
N ILE A 89 7.37 2.31 -9.32
CA ILE A 89 6.73 3.28 -10.23
C ILE A 89 5.21 3.15 -10.19
N LEU A 90 4.68 1.92 -10.14
CA LEU A 90 3.25 1.65 -10.16
C LEU A 90 2.56 2.04 -8.86
N THR A 91 3.20 1.85 -7.70
CA THR A 91 2.57 2.10 -6.39
C THR A 91 2.13 3.55 -6.18
N PRO A 92 2.94 4.59 -6.45
CA PRO A 92 2.47 5.98 -6.35
C PRO A 92 1.26 6.28 -7.25
N ILE A 93 1.28 5.75 -8.48
CA ILE A 93 0.16 5.90 -9.43
C ILE A 93 -1.09 5.20 -8.87
N GLY A 94 -0.93 3.98 -8.36
CA GLY A 94 -1.99 3.22 -7.74
C GLY A 94 -2.59 3.95 -6.53
N ILE A 95 -1.76 4.49 -5.64
CA ILE A 95 -2.20 5.29 -4.48
C ILE A 95 -3.08 6.46 -4.92
N ILE A 96 -2.64 7.22 -5.93
CA ILE A 96 -3.40 8.37 -6.45
C ILE A 96 -4.73 7.92 -7.05
N LEU A 97 -4.72 6.88 -7.89
CA LEU A 97 -5.94 6.34 -8.50
C LEU A 97 -6.93 5.84 -7.44
N TRP A 98 -6.42 5.12 -6.43
CA TRP A 98 -7.24 4.64 -5.32
C TRP A 98 -7.81 5.79 -4.51
N LEU A 99 -7.02 6.82 -4.20
CA LEU A 99 -7.49 7.99 -3.44
C LEU A 99 -8.61 8.72 -4.18
N VAL A 100 -8.44 8.99 -5.48
CA VAL A 100 -9.45 9.65 -6.31
C VAL A 100 -10.72 8.81 -6.40
N ALA A 101 -10.59 7.51 -6.67
CA ALA A 101 -11.74 6.61 -6.73
C ALA A 101 -12.46 6.49 -5.38
N PHE A 102 -11.72 6.41 -4.28
CA PHE A 102 -12.26 6.30 -2.93
C PHE A 102 -13.04 7.56 -2.54
N ILE A 103 -12.51 8.76 -2.84
CA ILE A 103 -13.21 10.03 -2.58
C ILE A 103 -14.48 10.10 -3.42
N PHE A 104 -14.41 9.79 -4.71
CA PHE A 104 -15.57 9.85 -5.61
C PHE A 104 -16.68 8.89 -5.17
N ILE A 105 -16.35 7.65 -4.83
CA ILE A 105 -17.31 6.66 -4.33
C ILE A 105 -17.89 7.10 -2.99
N SER A 106 -17.08 7.65 -2.08
CA SER A 106 -17.55 8.15 -0.79
C SER A 106 -18.54 9.31 -0.96
N GLN A 107 -18.27 10.24 -1.87
CA GLN A 107 -19.20 11.33 -2.19
C GLN A 107 -20.51 10.84 -2.79
N LEU A 108 -20.46 9.83 -3.66
CA LEU A 108 -21.66 9.22 -4.24
C LEU A 108 -22.52 8.53 -3.18
N LEU A 109 -21.90 7.89 -2.19
CA LEU A 109 -22.60 7.16 -1.12
C LEU A 109 -23.16 8.09 -0.03
N ASN A 110 -22.53 9.24 0.20
CA ASN A 110 -22.99 10.23 1.20
C ASN A 110 -24.43 10.72 0.96
N SER A 111 -24.96 10.65 -0.26
CA SER A 111 -26.35 11.01 -0.53
C SER A 111 -27.37 9.95 -0.11
N TYR A 112 -26.91 8.73 0.21
CA TYR A 112 -27.76 7.58 0.52
C TYR A 112 -27.71 7.14 1.98
N PHE A 113 -26.65 7.49 2.71
CA PHE A 113 -26.40 7.03 4.09
C PHE A 113 -26.29 8.20 5.07
N SER A 114 -26.56 7.93 6.34
CA SER A 114 -26.28 8.88 7.42
C SER A 114 -24.76 8.98 7.69
N ASP A 115 -24.32 10.08 8.31
CA ASP A 115 -22.90 10.32 8.61
C ASP A 115 -22.26 9.18 9.43
N LEU A 116 -23.00 8.61 10.39
CA LEU A 116 -22.51 7.54 11.25
C LEU A 116 -22.37 6.21 10.49
N GLU A 117 -23.34 5.87 9.64
CA GLU A 117 -23.26 4.69 8.77
C GLU A 117 -22.11 4.83 7.79
N MET A 118 -21.89 6.03 7.24
CA MET A 118 -20.80 6.25 6.32
C MET A 118 -19.44 6.11 7.01
N LEU A 119 -19.28 6.62 8.23
CA LEU A 119 -18.05 6.46 8.99
C LEU A 119 -17.71 4.98 9.25
N LEU A 120 -18.73 4.19 9.64
CA LEU A 120 -18.57 2.74 9.84
C LEU A 120 -18.18 2.04 8.53
N LEU A 121 -18.86 2.37 7.44
CA LEU A 121 -18.59 1.82 6.12
C LEU A 121 -17.17 2.14 5.64
N GLN A 122 -16.73 3.40 5.78
CA GLN A 122 -15.37 3.81 5.41
C GLN A 122 -14.30 3.07 6.23
N ASN A 123 -14.53 2.87 7.53
CA ASN A 123 -13.59 2.15 8.39
C ASN A 123 -13.44 0.67 7.99
N GLN A 124 -14.46 0.06 7.40
CA GLN A 124 -14.40 -1.31 6.89
C GLN A 124 -13.83 -1.39 5.46
N ILE A 125 -14.29 -0.52 4.54
CA ILE A 125 -13.92 -0.57 3.13
C ILE A 125 -12.48 -0.11 2.90
N ARG A 126 -12.01 0.91 3.62
CA ARG A 126 -10.67 1.47 3.44
C ARG A 126 -9.56 0.41 3.58
N PRO A 127 -9.45 -0.36 4.68
CA PRO A 127 -8.38 -1.36 4.81
C PRO A 127 -8.48 -2.47 3.75
N ILE A 128 -9.69 -2.92 3.40
CA ILE A 128 -9.91 -3.96 2.40
C ILE A 128 -9.46 -3.48 1.01
N SER A 129 -9.89 -2.29 0.61
CA SER A 129 -9.58 -1.73 -0.71
C SER A 129 -8.09 -1.41 -0.87
N VAL A 130 -7.42 -0.91 0.17
CA VAL A 130 -5.95 -0.72 0.17
C VAL A 130 -5.24 -2.06 0.03
N GLY A 131 -5.65 -3.07 0.81
CA GLY A 131 -5.08 -4.42 0.74
C GLY A 131 -5.22 -5.04 -0.66
N LEU A 132 -6.41 -4.96 -1.26
CA LEU A 132 -6.65 -5.43 -2.62
C LEU A 132 -5.78 -4.70 -3.65
N LEU A 133 -5.62 -3.38 -3.51
CA LEU A 133 -4.78 -2.62 -4.43
C LEU A 133 -3.32 -3.07 -4.37
N ILE A 134 -2.77 -3.24 -3.16
CA ILE A 134 -1.41 -3.77 -2.96
C ILE A 134 -1.25 -5.12 -3.66
N MET A 135 -2.22 -6.03 -3.48
CA MET A 135 -2.18 -7.35 -4.11
C MET A 135 -2.19 -7.25 -5.64
N VAL A 136 -3.04 -6.40 -6.21
CA VAL A 136 -3.15 -6.20 -7.66
C VAL A 136 -1.88 -5.58 -8.23
N LEU A 137 -1.30 -4.57 -7.58
CA LEU A 137 -0.07 -3.91 -8.03
C LEU A 137 1.13 -4.86 -7.99
N ALA A 138 1.30 -5.61 -6.89
CA ALA A 138 2.35 -6.60 -6.76
C ALA A 138 2.23 -7.71 -7.81
N TRP A 139 1.01 -8.20 -8.04
CA TRP A 139 0.73 -9.18 -9.09
C TRP A 139 1.06 -8.62 -10.48
N LEU A 140 0.59 -7.42 -10.80
CA LEU A 140 0.78 -6.76 -12.09
C LEU A 140 2.26 -6.50 -12.35
N ALA A 141 2.99 -5.98 -11.37
CA ALA A 141 4.43 -5.75 -11.47
C ALA A 141 5.17 -7.04 -11.79
N ARG A 142 4.80 -8.16 -11.13
CA ARG A 142 5.41 -9.47 -11.39
C ARG A 142 5.01 -10.03 -12.76
N PHE A 143 3.75 -9.86 -13.16
CA PHE A 143 3.23 -10.29 -14.45
C PHE A 143 3.91 -9.59 -15.63
N LEU A 144 4.21 -8.30 -15.49
CA LEU A 144 4.90 -7.52 -16.53
C LEU A 144 6.42 -7.78 -16.55
N THR A 145 6.96 -8.41 -15.51
CA THR A 145 8.40 -8.69 -15.37
C THR A 145 8.72 -10.19 -15.32
N LYS A 146 7.82 -11.02 -15.88
CA LYS A 146 7.94 -12.49 -15.92
C LYS A 146 9.38 -12.97 -16.16
N PRO A 147 9.83 -14.04 -15.49
CA PRO A 147 11.12 -14.66 -15.76
C PRO A 147 11.32 -14.98 -17.24
#